data_AF-A0A1S3L867-F1
#
_entry.id   AF-A0A1S3L867-F1
#
_cell.length_a   1.000
_cell.length_b   1.000
_cell.length_c   1.000
_cell.angle_alpha   90.00
_cell.angle_beta   90.00
_cell.angle_gamma   90.00
#
_symmetry.space_group_name_H-M   'P 1'
#
loop_
_entity.id
_entity.type
_entity.pdbx_description
1 polymer ?
#
loop_
_entity_poly.entity_id
_entity_poly.type
_entity_poly.pdbx_seq_one_letter_code
_entity_poly.pdbx_strand_id
1 'polypeptide(L)'
;MGLSMPDLTPNTGLFRYFFAEMFEYFRLFFICVFQINVFFYTIPLSIKLKEHPVFLIFMQIAIIKSSPTVGDIALYMAFLPAWNHLYRFLRNIFQVSVVLLACSALFPVLWHLWIYAGSANSNFYYSITLLFNVAQILLVSDYFYAYLRREHHLTHGLYLKRKDGSEATLVLK
;
A
#
# COMPACT_ATOMS: atom_id res chain seq x y z
N MET A 1 -8.12 -1.47 -34.98
CA MET A 1 -8.98 -2.65 -35.19
C MET A 1 -8.67 -3.65 -34.08
N GLY A 2 -9.40 -3.80 -32.98
CA GLY A 2 -10.54 -3.07 -32.43
C GLY A 2 -10.36 -2.94 -30.91
N LEU A 3 -10.72 -1.78 -30.35
CA LEU A 3 -10.73 -1.48 -28.92
C LEU A 3 -12.11 -1.83 -28.32
N SER A 4 -12.58 -3.05 -28.53
CA SER A 4 -13.73 -3.56 -27.78
C SER A 4 -13.17 -4.28 -26.56
N MET A 5 -13.28 -3.64 -25.39
CA MET A 5 -12.90 -4.21 -24.10
C MET A 5 -13.55 -5.58 -23.92
N PRO A 6 -12.77 -6.67 -23.87
CA PRO A 6 -13.24 -7.96 -23.41
C PRO A 6 -13.22 -7.95 -21.87
N ASP A 7 -14.18 -8.68 -21.30
CA ASP A 7 -14.13 -9.22 -19.95
C ASP A 7 -14.27 -8.24 -18.79
N LEU A 8 -15.54 -7.88 -18.54
CA LEU A 8 -16.06 -7.46 -17.24
C LEU A 8 -16.10 -8.64 -16.24
N THR A 9 -15.09 -9.51 -16.23
CA THR A 9 -14.92 -10.55 -15.20
C THR A 9 -15.03 -9.91 -13.81
N PRO A 10 -15.68 -10.57 -12.84
CA PRO A 10 -15.89 -10.02 -11.52
C PRO A 10 -14.57 -10.01 -10.75
N ASN A 11 -13.72 -9.05 -11.09
CA ASN A 11 -12.54 -8.75 -10.31
C ASN A 11 -12.96 -7.77 -9.23
N THR A 12 -12.58 -8.10 -8.01
CA THR A 12 -12.77 -7.37 -6.74
C THR A 12 -12.04 -6.02 -6.71
N GLY A 13 -11.68 -5.46 -7.86
CA GLY A 13 -10.88 -4.25 -7.98
C GLY A 13 -11.75 -3.01 -7.81
N LEU A 14 -11.30 -2.08 -6.95
CA LEU A 14 -11.83 -0.72 -6.83
C LEU A 14 -12.06 -0.04 -8.18
N PHE A 15 -11.18 -0.31 -9.14
CA PHE A 15 -11.24 0.21 -10.50
C PHE A 15 -12.47 -0.29 -11.27
N ARG A 16 -12.94 -1.52 -11.04
CA ARG A 16 -14.16 -2.02 -11.69
C ARG A 16 -15.37 -1.18 -11.26
N TYR A 17 -15.49 -0.88 -9.98
CA TYR A 17 -16.59 -0.08 -9.45
C TYR A 17 -16.46 1.40 -9.85
N PHE A 18 -15.26 1.99 -9.71
CA PHE A 18 -14.98 3.35 -10.16
C PHE A 18 -15.26 3.54 -11.66
N PHE A 19 -14.80 2.62 -12.51
CA PHE A 19 -15.08 2.68 -13.95
C PHE A 19 -16.53 2.31 -14.32
N ALA A 20 -17.27 1.61 -13.47
CA ALA A 20 -18.69 1.34 -13.66
C ALA A 20 -19.56 2.56 -13.34
N GLU A 21 -19.16 3.39 -12.36
CA GLU A 21 -19.85 4.65 -12.04
C GLU A 21 -19.44 5.80 -12.97
N MET A 22 -18.30 5.68 -13.65
CA MET A 22 -17.76 6.70 -14.53
C MET A 22 -18.41 6.68 -15.92
N PHE A 23 -18.69 7.87 -16.46
CA PHE A 23 -19.14 8.02 -17.83
C PHE A 23 -18.10 7.49 -18.83
N GLU A 24 -18.57 6.74 -19.83
CA GLU A 24 -17.72 6.07 -20.81
C GLU A 24 -16.78 7.00 -21.55
N TYR A 25 -17.24 8.21 -21.87
CA TYR A 25 -16.45 9.26 -22.54
C TYR A 25 -15.18 9.65 -21.77
N PHE A 26 -15.19 9.60 -20.44
CA PHE A 26 -14.04 9.99 -19.61
C PHE A 26 -13.11 8.83 -19.25
N ARG A 27 -13.48 7.58 -19.56
CA ARG A 27 -12.70 6.39 -19.15
C ARG A 27 -11.25 6.45 -19.63
N LEU A 28 -11.02 6.86 -20.89
CA LEU A 28 -9.67 6.96 -21.45
C LEU A 28 -8.81 8.01 -20.72
N PHE A 29 -9.40 9.16 -20.38
CA PHE A 29 -8.72 10.22 -19.64
C PHE A 29 -8.24 9.71 -18.27
N PHE A 30 -9.13 9.07 -17.49
CA PHE A 30 -8.76 8.57 -16.17
C PHE A 30 -7.75 7.42 -16.23
N ILE A 31 -7.83 6.53 -17.24
CA ILE A 31 -6.81 5.51 -17.46
C ILE A 31 -5.44 6.16 -17.67
N CYS A 32 -5.34 7.17 -18.55
CA CYS A 32 -4.09 7.90 -18.78
C CYS A 32 -3.58 8.57 -17.50
N VAL A 33 -4.45 9.21 -16.73
CA VAL A 33 -4.08 9.85 -15.46
C VAL A 33 -3.55 8.83 -14.46
N PHE A 34 -4.20 7.67 -14.30
CA PHE A 34 -3.73 6.63 -13.39
C PHE A 34 -2.36 6.08 -13.81
N GLN A 35 -2.14 5.85 -15.11
CA GLN A 35 -0.86 5.38 -15.62
C GLN A 35 0.26 6.39 -15.39
N ILE A 36 0.01 7.67 -15.70
CA ILE A 36 0.98 8.75 -15.50
C ILE A 36 1.34 8.91 -14.02
N ASN A 37 0.37 8.78 -13.10
CA ASN A 37 0.63 8.82 -11.67
C ASN A 37 1.65 7.75 -11.24
N VAL A 38 1.54 6.51 -11.74
CA VAL A 38 2.49 5.43 -11.43
C VAL A 38 3.91 5.80 -11.86
N PHE A 39 4.08 6.43 -13.02
CA PHE A 39 5.40 6.91 -13.46
C PHE A 39 5.98 7.98 -12.53
N PHE A 40 5.16 8.94 -12.11
CA PHE A 40 5.59 10.00 -11.20
C PHE A 40 6.00 9.50 -9.81
N TYR A 41 5.42 8.40 -9.31
CA TYR A 41 5.87 7.78 -8.06
C TYR A 41 7.12 6.91 -8.24
N THR A 42 7.24 6.21 -9.36
CA THR A 42 8.34 5.28 -9.64
C THR A 42 9.69 5.98 -9.78
N ILE A 43 9.75 7.13 -10.48
CA ILE A 43 10.98 7.86 -10.78
C ILE A 43 11.71 8.36 -9.51
N PRO A 44 11.10 9.18 -8.64
CA PRO A 44 11.78 9.72 -7.45
C PRO A 44 12.16 8.60 -6.48
N LEU A 45 11.32 7.57 -6.37
CA LEU A 45 11.61 6.40 -5.53
C LEU A 45 12.87 5.68 -6.01
N SER A 46 13.03 5.52 -7.32
CA SER A 46 14.20 4.85 -7.92
C SER A 46 15.49 5.65 -7.72
N ILE A 47 15.41 6.98 -7.78
CA ILE A 47 16.55 7.85 -7.49
C ILE A 47 16.94 7.77 -6.01
N LYS A 48 15.95 7.78 -5.11
CA LYS A 48 16.19 7.80 -3.67
C LYS A 48 16.73 6.48 -3.12
N LEU A 49 16.30 5.35 -3.67
CA LEU A 49 16.62 4.00 -3.19
C LEU A 49 17.64 3.25 -4.06
N LYS A 50 18.39 3.96 -4.92
CA LYS A 50 19.35 3.35 -5.86
C LYS A 50 20.37 2.42 -5.19
N GLU A 51 20.74 2.70 -3.94
CA GLU A 51 21.76 1.93 -3.18
C GLU A 51 21.17 0.69 -2.50
N HIS A 52 19.84 0.57 -2.47
CA HIS A 52 19.11 -0.51 -1.80
C HIS A 52 18.09 -1.16 -2.75
N PRO A 53 18.56 -1.90 -3.78
CA PRO A 53 17.72 -2.41 -4.86
C PRO A 53 16.63 -3.37 -4.37
N VAL A 54 16.88 -4.13 -3.29
CA VAL A 54 15.89 -5.06 -2.73
C VAL A 54 14.69 -4.33 -2.11
N PHE A 55 14.93 -3.23 -1.39
CA PHE A 55 13.85 -2.42 -0.82
C PHE A 55 13.13 -1.60 -1.90
N LEU A 56 13.85 -1.15 -2.93
CA LEU A 56 13.26 -0.55 -4.11
C LEU A 56 12.26 -1.51 -4.78
N ILE A 57 12.65 -2.76 -5.06
CA ILE A 57 11.76 -3.76 -5.68
C ILE A 57 10.52 -4.00 -4.82
N PHE A 58 10.69 -4.13 -3.50
CA PHE A 58 9.57 -4.27 -2.56
C PHE A 58 8.58 -3.10 -2.66
N MET A 59 9.09 -1.85 -2.63
CA MET A 59 8.26 -0.65 -2.73
C MET A 59 7.60 -0.52 -4.11
N GLN A 60 8.29 -0.91 -5.19
CA GLN A 60 7.73 -0.88 -6.55
C GLN A 60 6.62 -1.91 -6.73
N ILE A 61 6.75 -3.13 -6.19
CA ILE A 61 5.68 -4.14 -6.21
C ILE A 61 4.43 -3.62 -5.48
N ALA A 62 4.62 -2.88 -4.38
CA ALA A 62 3.52 -2.29 -3.63
C ALA A 62 2.83 -1.10 -4.33
N ILE A 63 3.56 -0.32 -5.15
CA ILE A 63 3.06 0.90 -5.79
C ILE A 63 2.54 0.66 -7.22
N ILE A 64 3.22 -0.16 -8.01
CA ILE A 64 2.94 -0.31 -9.46
C ILE A 64 1.59 -0.99 -9.70
N LYS A 65 1.12 -1.84 -8.79
CA LYS A 65 -0.14 -2.56 -8.92
C LYS A 65 -1.22 -1.99 -8.00
N SER A 66 -1.79 -0.87 -8.41
CA SER A 66 -2.93 -0.24 -7.73
C SER A 66 -4.21 -1.09 -7.72
N SER A 67 -4.30 -2.15 -8.54
CA SER A 67 -5.34 -3.19 -8.46
C SER A 67 -4.73 -4.54 -8.07
N PRO A 68 -4.28 -4.73 -6.82
CA PRO A 68 -3.73 -6.01 -6.44
C PRO A 68 -4.88 -7.02 -6.41
N THR A 69 -4.75 -8.09 -7.19
CA THR A 69 -5.52 -9.31 -6.89
C THR A 69 -5.04 -9.83 -5.53
N VAL A 70 -5.88 -10.61 -4.84
CA VAL A 70 -5.57 -11.15 -3.50
C VAL A 70 -4.19 -11.83 -3.45
N GLY A 71 -3.76 -12.47 -4.56
CA GLY A 71 -2.44 -13.07 -4.69
C GLY A 71 -1.27 -12.08 -4.67
N ASP A 72 -1.43 -10.90 -5.28
CA ASP A 72 -0.40 -9.84 -5.24
C ASP A 72 -0.26 -9.26 -3.83
N ILE A 73 -1.38 -9.16 -3.10
CA ILE A 73 -1.36 -8.77 -1.69
C ILE A 73 -0.59 -9.78 -0.83
N ALA A 74 -0.86 -11.06 -1.03
CA ALA A 74 -0.15 -12.11 -0.31
C ALA A 74 1.35 -12.08 -0.58
N LEU A 75 1.76 -11.77 -1.82
CA LEU A 75 3.17 -11.68 -2.21
C LEU A 75 3.91 -10.59 -1.43
N TYR A 76 3.44 -9.33 -1.46
CA TYR A 76 4.14 -8.27 -0.71
C TYR A 76 4.03 -8.47 0.80
N MET A 77 2.91 -9.01 1.30
CA MET A 77 2.73 -9.32 2.73
C MET A 77 3.73 -10.37 3.21
N ALA A 78 4.00 -11.40 2.41
CA ALA A 78 4.97 -12.45 2.72
C ALA A 78 6.40 -11.91 2.82
N PHE A 79 6.67 -10.80 2.15
CA PHE A 79 7.95 -10.11 2.21
C PHE A 79 8.10 -9.31 3.53
N LEU A 80 7.03 -8.75 4.13
CA LEU A 80 7.11 -7.91 5.34
C LEU A 80 8.00 -8.42 6.49
N PRO A 81 8.06 -9.72 6.83
CA PRO A 81 8.96 -10.26 7.86
C PRO A 81 10.44 -10.06 7.56
N ALA A 82 10.86 -9.99 6.29
CA ALA A 82 12.25 -9.78 5.91
C ALA A 82 12.77 -8.40 6.33
N TRP A 83 11.88 -7.45 6.64
CA TRP A 83 12.21 -6.11 7.16
C TRP A 83 11.92 -5.97 8.65
N ASN A 84 12.07 -7.04 9.43
CA ASN A 84 11.91 -7.03 10.90
C ASN A 84 12.70 -5.90 11.60
N HIS A 85 13.86 -5.53 11.08
CA HIS A 85 14.72 -4.47 11.59
C HIS A 85 14.07 -3.06 11.50
N LEU A 86 13.07 -2.88 10.66
CA LEU A 86 12.28 -1.63 10.59
C LEU A 86 11.17 -1.59 11.64
N TYR A 87 10.79 -2.72 12.26
CA TYR A 87 9.61 -2.77 13.12
C TYR A 87 9.70 -1.84 14.32
N ARG A 88 10.93 -1.59 14.81
CA ARG A 88 11.19 -0.63 15.89
C ARG A 88 10.90 0.83 15.52
N PHE A 89 10.88 1.16 14.23
CA PHE A 89 10.66 2.51 13.73
C PHE A 89 9.24 2.73 13.18
N LEU A 90 8.42 1.67 13.06
CA LEU A 90 7.03 1.77 12.64
C LEU A 90 6.20 2.50 13.71
N ARG A 91 5.33 3.42 13.28
CA ARG A 91 4.55 4.27 14.20
C ARG A 91 3.11 3.80 14.33
N ASN A 92 2.49 3.43 13.22
CA ASN A 92 1.06 3.16 13.12
C ASN A 92 0.76 1.67 12.89
N ILE A 93 1.76 0.79 12.98
CA ILE A 93 1.62 -0.62 12.62
C ILE A 93 0.47 -1.32 13.35
N PHE A 94 0.29 -1.05 14.65
CA PHE A 94 -0.80 -1.64 15.42
C PHE A 94 -2.19 -1.28 14.85
N GLN A 95 -2.42 0.02 14.61
CA GLN A 95 -3.68 0.51 14.07
C GLN A 95 -3.92 -0.06 12.66
N VAL A 96 -2.89 -0.03 11.81
CA VAL A 96 -2.99 -0.53 10.43
C VAL A 96 -3.27 -2.04 10.42
N SER A 97 -2.59 -2.83 11.25
CA SER A 97 -2.82 -4.27 11.35
C SER A 97 -4.24 -4.61 11.80
N VAL A 98 -4.79 -3.91 12.80
CA VAL A 98 -6.17 -4.13 13.26
C VAL A 98 -7.17 -3.83 12.14
N VAL A 99 -7.00 -2.72 11.42
CA VAL A 99 -7.88 -2.38 10.29
C VAL A 99 -7.80 -3.44 9.20
N LEU A 100 -6.60 -3.89 8.84
CA LEU A 100 -6.42 -4.93 7.81
C LEU A 100 -7.06 -6.27 8.21
N LEU A 101 -6.91 -6.69 9.46
CA LEU A 101 -7.54 -7.91 9.97
C LEU A 101 -9.06 -7.78 10.00
N ALA A 102 -9.59 -6.65 10.47
CA ALA A 102 -11.02 -6.39 10.50
C ALA A 102 -11.63 -6.40 9.08
N CYS A 103 -11.01 -5.70 8.13
CA CYS A 103 -11.42 -5.73 6.73
C CYS A 103 -11.35 -7.14 6.13
N SER A 104 -10.30 -7.90 6.45
CA SER A 104 -10.14 -9.28 5.96
C SER A 104 -11.25 -10.21 6.45
N ALA A 105 -11.67 -10.07 7.71
CA ALA A 105 -12.79 -10.83 8.27
C ALA A 105 -14.15 -10.40 7.69
N LEU A 106 -14.31 -9.12 7.38
CA LEU A 106 -15.56 -8.57 6.85
C LEU A 106 -15.77 -8.86 5.35
N PHE A 107 -14.72 -9.09 4.57
CA PHE A 107 -14.84 -9.43 3.15
C PHE A 107 -15.80 -10.60 2.85
N PRO A 108 -15.64 -11.81 3.44
CA PRO A 108 -16.53 -12.94 3.15
C PRO A 108 -17.96 -12.68 3.62
N VAL A 109 -18.13 -11.97 4.73
CA VAL A 109 -19.44 -11.62 5.28
C VAL A 109 -20.19 -10.71 4.32
N LEU A 110 -19.57 -9.59 3.91
CA LEU A 110 -20.21 -8.63 3.01
C LEU A 110 -20.41 -9.19 1.59
N TRP A 111 -19.51 -10.05 1.12
CA TRP A 111 -19.71 -10.78 -0.13
C TRP A 111 -20.94 -11.69 -0.05
N HIS A 112 -21.06 -12.46 1.03
CA HIS A 112 -22.20 -13.36 1.22
C HIS A 112 -23.53 -12.60 1.32
N LEU A 113 -23.55 -11.49 2.06
CA LEU A 113 -24.75 -10.67 2.21
C LEU A 113 -25.18 -10.01 0.88
N TRP A 114 -24.22 -9.64 0.04
CA TRP A 114 -24.50 -9.04 -1.26
C TRP A 114 -24.97 -10.07 -2.29
N ILE A 115 -24.25 -11.17 -2.46
CA ILE A 115 -24.52 -12.16 -3.53
C ILE A 115 -25.62 -13.15 -3.16
N TYR A 116 -25.60 -13.69 -1.95
CA TYR A 116 -26.47 -14.80 -1.56
C TYR A 116 -27.68 -14.35 -0.75
N ALA A 117 -27.49 -13.48 0.25
CA ALA A 117 -28.59 -13.04 1.10
C ALA A 117 -29.44 -11.93 0.44
N GLY A 118 -28.89 -11.20 -0.53
CA GLY A 118 -29.54 -10.05 -1.17
C GLY A 118 -29.88 -8.89 -0.22
N SER A 119 -29.41 -8.94 1.02
CA SER A 119 -29.77 -8.00 2.09
C SER A 119 -28.80 -6.81 2.19
N ALA A 120 -27.64 -6.88 1.51
CA ALA A 120 -26.66 -5.80 1.48
C ALA A 120 -26.40 -5.33 0.04
N ASN A 121 -26.21 -4.02 -0.11
CA ASN A 121 -25.84 -3.39 -1.38
C ASN A 121 -24.34 -3.59 -1.68
N SER A 122 -23.97 -3.63 -2.96
CA SER A 122 -22.58 -3.69 -3.45
C SER A 122 -21.71 -2.56 -2.91
N ASN A 123 -22.29 -1.40 -2.59
CA ASN A 123 -21.61 -0.24 -2.01
C ASN A 123 -20.91 -0.58 -0.68
N PHE A 124 -21.47 -1.48 0.14
CA PHE A 124 -20.84 -1.90 1.39
C PHE A 124 -19.56 -2.71 1.11
N TYR A 125 -19.63 -3.60 0.13
CA TYR A 125 -18.49 -4.39 -0.32
C TYR A 125 -17.41 -3.51 -0.96
N TYR A 126 -17.81 -2.49 -1.72
CA TYR A 126 -16.88 -1.47 -2.24
C TYR A 126 -16.21 -0.67 -1.12
N SER A 127 -16.98 -0.21 -0.13
CA SER A 127 -16.47 0.59 0.99
C SER A 127 -15.43 -0.16 1.82
N ILE A 128 -15.65 -1.45 2.12
CA ILE A 128 -14.67 -2.25 2.85
C ILE A 128 -13.41 -2.50 2.02
N THR A 129 -13.55 -2.67 0.70
CA THR A 129 -12.43 -2.80 -0.22
C THR A 129 -11.60 -1.51 -0.26
N LEU A 130 -12.25 -0.35 -0.23
CA LEU A 130 -11.59 0.95 -0.20
C LEU A 130 -10.82 1.14 1.11
N LEU A 131 -11.46 0.84 2.24
CA LEU A 131 -10.80 0.91 3.55
C LEU A 131 -9.58 -0.02 3.64
N PHE A 132 -9.68 -1.24 3.09
CA PHE A 132 -8.55 -2.16 3.01
C PHE A 132 -7.39 -1.57 2.21
N ASN A 133 -7.65 -0.99 1.03
CA ASN A 133 -6.61 -0.36 0.20
C ASN A 133 -5.99 0.87 0.87
N VAL A 134 -6.78 1.69 1.56
CA VAL A 134 -6.25 2.82 2.36
C VAL A 134 -5.30 2.31 3.44
N ALA A 135 -5.68 1.25 4.16
CA ALA A 135 -4.81 0.64 5.15
C ALA A 135 -3.51 0.08 4.53
N GLN A 136 -3.55 -0.43 3.29
CA GLN A 136 -2.35 -0.83 2.57
C GLN A 136 -1.42 0.33 2.22
N ILE A 137 -1.97 1.44 1.74
CA ILE A 137 -1.19 2.64 1.44
C ILE A 137 -0.51 3.16 2.71
N LEU A 138 -1.24 3.17 3.84
CA LEU A 138 -0.70 3.54 5.15
C LEU A 138 0.43 2.59 5.57
N LEU A 139 0.26 1.28 5.39
CA LEU A 139 1.30 0.29 5.70
C LEU A 139 2.58 0.57 4.92
N VAL A 140 2.49 0.67 3.60
CA VAL A 140 3.65 0.90 2.71
C VAL A 140 4.34 2.23 3.05
N SER A 141 3.55 3.27 3.34
CA SER A 141 4.07 4.58 3.75
C SER A 141 4.81 4.52 5.09
N ASP A 142 4.29 3.77 6.07
CA ASP A 142 4.94 3.57 7.37
C ASP A 142 6.28 2.85 7.22
N TYR A 143 6.37 1.83 6.35
CA TYR A 143 7.63 1.14 6.04
C TYR A 143 8.63 2.06 5.34
N PHE A 144 8.19 2.86 4.38
CA PHE A 144 9.05 3.84 3.72
C PHE A 144 9.59 4.88 4.70
N TYR A 145 8.74 5.39 5.58
CA TYR A 145 9.15 6.33 6.62
C TYR A 145 10.12 5.70 7.62
N ALA A 146 9.84 4.48 8.09
CA ALA A 146 10.72 3.73 8.99
C ALA A 146 12.10 3.49 8.36
N TYR A 147 12.13 3.20 7.05
CA TYR A 147 13.37 3.06 6.29
C TYR A 147 14.18 4.35 6.27
N LEU A 148 13.59 5.46 5.84
CA LEU A 148 14.26 6.77 5.78
C LEU A 148 14.74 7.22 7.16
N ARG A 149 13.95 6.98 8.20
CA ARG A 149 14.33 7.28 9.57
C ARG A 149 15.55 6.49 10.02
N ARG A 150 15.59 5.18 9.70
CA ARG A 150 16.75 4.35 9.98
C ARG A 150 18.00 4.84 9.24
N GLU A 151 17.89 5.15 7.95
CA GLU A 151 19.00 5.67 7.15
C GLU A 151 19.50 7.02 7.69
N HIS A 152 18.59 7.90 8.11
CA HIS A 152 18.94 9.15 8.78
C HIS A 152 19.71 8.90 10.08
N HIS A 153 19.27 7.96 10.91
CA HIS A 153 19.98 7.58 12.13
C HIS A 153 21.36 6.95 11.88
N LEU A 154 21.54 6.22 10.77
CA LEU A 154 22.83 5.64 10.39
C LEU A 154 23.81 6.68 9.85
N THR A 155 23.32 7.66 9.08
CA THR A 155 24.15 8.70 8.45
C THR A 155 24.52 9.82 9.40
N HIS A 156 23.59 10.25 10.26
CA HIS A 156 23.80 11.35 11.18
C HIS A 156 24.11 10.88 12.61
N GLY A 157 24.06 9.57 12.89
CA GLY A 157 24.24 9.07 14.25
C GLY A 157 23.08 9.42 15.19
N LEU A 158 22.96 8.68 16.29
CA LEU A 158 22.07 9.04 17.40
C LEU A 158 22.77 10.09 18.25
N TYR A 159 22.75 11.37 17.85
CA TYR A 159 23.16 12.46 18.73
C TYR A 159 22.14 12.59 19.88
N LEU A 160 22.29 11.76 20.90
CA LEU A 160 21.67 12.03 22.19
C LEU A 160 22.42 13.22 22.79
N LYS A 161 21.89 14.43 22.63
CA LYS A 161 22.32 15.53 23.50
C LYS A 161 21.91 15.16 24.91
N ARG A 162 22.90 14.98 25.81
CA ARG A 162 22.65 14.90 27.25
C ARG A 162 21.93 16.18 27.69
N LYS A 163 21.19 16.17 28.80
CA LYS A 163 20.64 17.40 29.42
C LYS A 163 21.71 18.48 29.69
N ASP A 164 22.98 18.11 29.61
CA ASP A 164 24.18 18.90 29.82
C ASP A 164 24.83 19.44 28.52
N GLY A 165 24.18 19.28 27.36
CA GLY A 165 24.67 19.79 26.08
C GLY A 165 25.83 19.02 25.43
N SER A 166 26.39 18.02 26.11
CA SER A 166 27.42 17.12 25.58
C SER A 166 26.85 16.04 24.65
N GLU A 167 27.56 15.78 23.55
CA GLU A 167 27.23 14.74 22.57
C GLU A 167 27.45 13.34 23.18
N ALA A 168 26.38 12.57 23.37
CA ALA A 168 26.50 11.18 23.78
C ALA A 168 26.41 10.28 22.55
N THR A 169 27.54 9.68 22.17
CA THR A 169 27.63 8.59 21.20
C THR A 169 27.26 7.27 21.89
N LEU A 170 26.20 6.61 21.41
CA LEU A 170 25.85 5.26 21.83
C LEU A 170 26.84 4.27 21.20
N VAL A 171 27.80 3.80 21.98
CA VAL A 171 28.64 2.66 21.60
C VAL A 171 27.87 1.38 21.90
N LEU A 172 27.50 0.61 20.87
CA LEU A 172 26.99 -0.75 21.04
C LEU A 172 28.14 -1.63 21.53
N LYS A 173 27.98 -2.22 22.72
CA LYS A 173 28.91 -3.18 23.31
C LYS A 173 28.34 -4.59 23.20
#